data_AF-A0A2V8U2P8-F1
#
_entry.id   AF-A0A2V8U2P8-F1
#
_cell.length_a   1.000
_cell.length_b   1.000
_cell.length_c   1.000
_cell.angle_alpha   90.00
_cell.angle_beta   90.00
_cell.angle_gamma   90.00
#
_symmetry.space_group_name_H-M   'P 1'
#
loop_
_entity.id
_entity.type
_entity.pdbx_description
1 polymer ?
#
loop_
_entity_poly.entity_id
_entity_poly.type
_entity_poly.pdbx_seq_one_letter_code
_entity_poly.pdbx_strand_id
1 'polypeptide(L)'
;MRGKNLGRAFLAFYLTLGVVVFLQSARAALAASGLKSSAGLHWHVLALAGTEALGALLFLWRPAMRAGGVVLLSTFAIAIVAHAFRGEFPGALLVYAAGTVFVMAHGPAQG
;
A
#
# COMPACT_ATOMS: atom_id res chain seq x y z
N MET A 1 -23.79 20.87 7.72
CA MET A 1 -23.13 19.89 8.62
C MET A 1 -22.63 18.63 7.90
N ARG A 2 -23.31 18.11 6.86
CA ARG A 2 -22.91 16.89 6.12
C ARG A 2 -21.47 16.89 5.56
N GLY A 3 -20.98 18.01 5.04
CA GLY A 3 -19.61 18.09 4.46
C GLY A 3 -18.46 17.89 5.46
N LYS A 4 -18.61 18.32 6.72
CA LYS A 4 -17.55 18.18 7.74
C LYS A 4 -17.35 16.73 8.20
N ASN A 5 -18.44 15.97 8.28
CA ASN A 5 -18.38 14.56 8.66
C ASN A 5 -17.79 13.71 7.53
N LEU A 6 -18.11 14.04 6.28
CA LEU A 6 -17.54 13.37 5.11
C LEU A 6 -16.02 13.56 5.02
N GLY A 7 -15.54 14.80 5.18
CA GLY A 7 -14.09 15.08 5.17
C GLY A 7 -13.32 14.36 6.27
N ARG A 8 -13.90 14.26 7.48
CA ARG A 8 -13.30 13.50 8.59
C ARG A 8 -13.27 12.00 8.32
N ALA A 9 -14.36 11.45 7.76
CA ALA A 9 -14.43 10.04 7.40
C ALA A 9 -13.41 9.69 6.29
N PHE A 10 -13.26 10.56 5.29
CA PHE A 10 -12.25 10.41 4.27
C PHE A 10 -10.83 10.49 4.83
N LEU A 11 -10.55 11.47 5.70
CA LEU A 11 -9.24 11.61 6.35
C LEU A 11 -8.91 10.35 7.17
N ALA A 12 -9.87 9.85 7.94
CA ALA A 12 -9.70 8.61 8.68
C ALA A 12 -9.41 7.43 7.74
N PHE A 13 -10.17 7.28 6.66
CA PHE A 13 -9.95 6.23 5.66
C PHE A 13 -8.56 6.31 5.02
N TYR A 14 -8.15 7.51 4.57
CA TYR A 14 -6.84 7.77 3.98
C TYR A 14 -5.70 7.40 4.92
N LEU A 15 -5.76 7.86 6.17
CA LEU A 15 -4.73 7.58 7.18
C LEU A 15 -4.68 6.09 7.51
N THR A 16 -5.83 5.47 7.74
CA THR A 16 -5.91 4.03 8.03
C THR A 16 -5.35 3.21 6.87
N LEU A 17 -5.74 3.51 5.63
CA LEU A 17 -5.25 2.81 4.45
C LEU A 17 -3.72 2.90 4.35
N GLY A 18 -3.17 4.12 4.40
CA GLY A 18 -1.72 4.33 4.30
C GLY A 18 -0.93 3.66 5.43
N VAL A 19 -1.42 3.77 6.68
CA VAL A 19 -0.76 3.14 7.84
C VAL A 19 -0.83 1.62 7.79
N VAL A 20 -1.98 1.06 7.42
CA VAL A 20 -2.15 -0.41 7.32
C VAL A 20 -1.24 -0.99 6.24
N VAL A 21 -1.19 -0.35 5.06
CA VAL A 21 -0.29 -0.75 3.97
C VAL A 21 1.16 -0.64 4.43
N PHE A 22 1.57 0.49 5.01
CA PHE A 22 2.93 0.67 5.52
C PHE A 22 3.34 -0.41 6.54
N LEU A 23 2.49 -0.68 7.54
CA LEU A 23 2.80 -1.67 8.57
C LEU A 23 2.89 -3.09 8.00
N GLN A 24 2.04 -3.45 7.05
CA GLN A 24 2.12 -4.75 6.40
C GLN A 24 3.37 -4.90 5.56
N SER A 25 3.71 -3.90 4.75
CA SER A 25 4.93 -3.92 3.93
C SER A 25 6.19 -3.89 4.79
N ALA A 26 6.20 -3.13 5.90
CA ALA A 26 7.31 -3.14 6.85
C ALA A 26 7.48 -4.52 7.52
N ARG A 27 6.38 -5.18 7.93
CA ARG A 27 6.43 -6.55 8.47
C ARG A 27 6.94 -7.55 7.44
N ALA A 28 6.50 -7.44 6.18
CA ALA A 28 6.96 -8.30 5.09
C ALA A 28 8.46 -8.09 4.81
N ALA A 29 8.92 -6.84 4.79
CA ALA A 29 10.33 -6.50 4.60
C ALA A 29 11.19 -7.05 5.76
N LEU A 30 10.75 -6.88 7.00
CA LEU A 30 11.46 -7.40 8.17
C LEU A 30 11.53 -8.93 8.15
N ALA A 31 10.42 -9.61 7.84
CA ALA A 31 10.38 -11.06 7.69
C ALA A 31 11.32 -11.56 6.57
N ALA A 32 11.44 -10.82 5.48
CA ALA A 32 12.38 -11.11 4.39
C ALA A 32 13.85 -10.79 4.75
N SER A 33 14.08 -9.82 5.64
CA SER A 33 15.43 -9.34 6.01
C SER A 33 16.15 -10.19 7.06
N GLY A 34 15.42 -10.91 7.92
CA GLY A 34 16.09 -11.76 8.91
C GLY A 34 15.17 -12.38 9.94
N LEU A 35 15.00 -13.70 9.86
CA LEU A 35 15.12 -14.65 10.98
C LEU A 35 14.88 -16.05 10.39
N LYS A 36 15.96 -16.81 10.12
CA LYS A 36 15.98 -18.22 9.61
C LYS A 36 15.67 -18.45 8.12
N SER A 37 16.62 -18.20 7.22
CA SER A 37 16.64 -19.02 5.99
C SER A 37 18.05 -19.43 5.60
N SER A 38 18.34 -20.71 5.82
CA SER A 38 19.48 -21.45 5.27
C SER A 38 19.25 -21.86 3.80
N ALA A 39 18.33 -21.22 3.07
CA ALA A 39 18.12 -21.49 1.65
C ALA A 39 17.47 -20.28 0.95
N GLY A 40 18.08 -19.81 -0.14
CA GLY A 40 17.41 -19.02 -1.17
C GLY A 40 17.49 -17.50 -1.05
N LEU A 41 17.81 -16.86 -2.17
CA LEU A 41 17.99 -15.43 -2.38
C LEU A 41 16.63 -14.68 -2.42
N HIS A 42 16.08 -14.29 -1.27
CA HIS A 42 14.77 -13.57 -1.16
C HIS A 42 14.84 -12.06 -1.42
N TRP A 43 15.88 -11.59 -2.12
CA TRP A 43 16.10 -10.16 -2.35
C TRP A 43 14.93 -9.46 -3.05
N HIS A 44 14.25 -10.16 -3.98
CA HIS A 44 13.09 -9.63 -4.69
C HIS A 44 11.93 -9.30 -3.76
N VAL A 45 11.70 -10.13 -2.73
CA VAL A 45 10.62 -9.93 -1.75
C VAL A 45 10.95 -8.73 -0.85
N LEU A 46 12.21 -8.62 -0.42
CA LEU A 46 12.68 -7.47 0.35
C LEU A 46 12.58 -6.16 -0.45
N ALA A 47 12.97 -6.19 -1.73
CA ALA A 47 12.89 -5.03 -2.62
C ALA A 47 11.43 -4.60 -2.86
N LEU A 48 10.52 -5.56 -3.09
CA LEU A 48 9.10 -5.28 -3.28
C LEU A 48 8.46 -4.70 -1.99
N ALA A 49 8.72 -5.32 -0.85
CA ALA A 49 8.19 -4.86 0.44
C ALA A 49 8.76 -3.49 0.85
N GLY A 50 10.04 -3.24 0.55
CA GLY A 50 10.67 -1.94 0.77
C GLY A 50 10.08 -0.85 -0.13
N THR A 51 9.85 -1.14 -1.42
CA THR A 51 9.21 -0.19 -2.35
C THR A 51 7.78 0.10 -1.96
N GLU A 52 7.01 -0.87 -1.50
CA GLU A 52 5.67 -0.64 -0.96
C GLU A 52 5.69 0.24 0.31
N ALA A 53 6.62 -0.02 1.24
CA ALA A 53 6.73 0.78 2.46
C ALA A 53 7.07 2.24 2.14
N LEU A 54 8.01 2.49 1.23
CA LEU A 54 8.32 3.84 0.75
C LEU A 54 7.14 4.47 0.01
N GLY A 55 6.45 3.69 -0.84
CA GLY A 55 5.22 4.11 -1.51
C GLY A 55 4.13 4.53 -0.54
N ALA A 56 3.95 3.80 0.57
CA ALA A 56 3.01 4.11 1.62
C ALA A 56 3.38 5.38 2.40
N LEU A 57 4.67 5.59 2.69
CA LEU A 57 5.14 6.83 3.31
C LEU A 57 4.90 8.04 2.41
N LEU A 58 5.21 7.92 1.12
CA LEU A 58 4.92 8.97 0.12
C LEU A 58 3.42 9.19 -0.02
N PHE A 59 2.62 8.12 0.05
CA PHE A 59 1.16 8.18 -0.02
C PHE A 59 0.59 8.96 1.15
N LEU A 60 1.13 8.77 2.37
CA LEU A 60 0.75 9.51 3.58
C LEU A 60 1.20 10.98 3.56
N TRP A 61 2.21 11.31 2.76
CA TRP A 61 2.70 12.68 2.59
C TRP A 61 1.81 13.45 1.59
N ARG A 62 1.01 14.42 2.06
CA ARG A 62 0.03 15.17 1.23
C ARG A 62 0.59 15.68 -0.13
N PRO A 63 1.71 16.44 -0.17
CA PRO A 63 2.37 16.81 -1.44
C PRO A 63 2.75 15.68 -2.40
N ALA A 64 3.10 14.49 -1.88
CA ALA A 64 3.56 13.35 -2.67
C ALA A 64 2.51 12.23 -2.80
N MET A 65 1.29 12.46 -2.29
CA MET A 65 0.27 11.44 -2.13
C MET A 65 -0.11 10.74 -3.44
N ARG A 66 -0.17 11.48 -4.55
CA ARG A 66 -0.39 10.89 -5.89
C ARG A 66 0.79 10.03 -6.35
N ALA A 67 2.01 10.49 -6.14
CA ALA A 67 3.21 9.72 -6.50
C ALA A 67 3.30 8.44 -5.68
N GLY A 68 3.08 8.51 -4.36
CA GLY A 68 3.00 7.34 -3.49
C GLY A 68 1.89 6.37 -3.90
N GLY A 69 0.72 6.89 -4.27
CA GLY A 69 -0.39 6.10 -4.77
C GLY A 69 -0.06 5.34 -6.07
N VAL A 70 0.63 5.97 -7.02
CA VAL A 70 1.09 5.29 -8.25
C VAL A 70 2.08 4.16 -7.94
N VAL A 71 3.01 4.41 -7.02
CA VAL A 71 3.96 3.38 -6.56
C VAL A 71 3.21 2.19 -5.96
N LEU A 72 2.28 2.45 -5.02
CA LEU A 72 1.47 1.43 -4.38
C LEU A 72 0.64 0.61 -5.37
N LEU A 73 -0.01 1.26 -6.34
CA LEU A 73 -0.80 0.55 -7.36
C LEU A 73 0.07 -0.34 -8.24
N SER A 74 1.27 0.12 -8.59
CA SER A 74 2.21 -0.67 -9.38
C SER A 74 2.69 -1.89 -8.61
N THR A 75 3.05 -1.74 -7.33
CA THR A 75 3.45 -2.88 -6.48
C THR A 75 2.31 -3.84 -6.21
N PHE A 76 1.09 -3.35 -5.94
CA PHE A 76 -0.08 -4.22 -5.77
C PHE A 76 -0.38 -5.03 -7.03
N ALA A 77 -0.28 -4.41 -8.21
CA ALA A 77 -0.47 -5.12 -9.48
C ALA A 77 0.55 -6.25 -9.65
N ILE A 78 1.83 -6.00 -9.37
CA ILE A 78 2.89 -7.02 -9.42
C ILE A 78 2.61 -8.14 -8.42
N ALA A 79 2.23 -7.79 -7.18
CA ALA A 79 1.92 -8.77 -6.14
C ALA A 79 0.71 -9.63 -6.48
N ILE A 80 -0.36 -9.04 -7.02
CA ILE A 80 -1.56 -9.75 -7.48
C ILE A 80 -1.19 -10.76 -8.58
N VAL A 81 -0.41 -10.34 -9.57
CA VAL A 81 0.05 -11.22 -10.65
C VAL A 81 0.90 -12.36 -10.09
N ALA A 82 1.83 -12.07 -9.18
CA ALA A 82 2.67 -13.08 -8.55
C ALA A 82 1.86 -14.11 -7.75
N HIS A 83 0.83 -13.68 -7.00
CA HIS A 83 -0.08 -14.58 -6.29
C HIS A 83 -0.96 -15.38 -7.24
N ALA A 84 -1.45 -14.78 -8.33
CA ALA A 84 -2.26 -15.47 -9.33
C ALA A 84 -1.51 -16.64 -9.99
N PHE A 85 -0.21 -16.47 -10.28
CA PHE A 85 0.64 -17.56 -10.78
C PHE A 85 0.82 -18.72 -9.78
N ARG A 86 0.55 -18.49 -8.49
CA ARG A 86 0.54 -19.51 -7.44
C ARG A 86 -0.85 -20.10 -7.18
N GLY A 87 -1.86 -19.67 -7.93
CA GLY A 87 -3.26 -20.06 -7.72
C GLY A 87 -3.93 -19.40 -6.50
N GLU A 88 -3.31 -18.36 -5.95
CA GLU A 88 -3.82 -17.64 -4.77
C GLU A 88 -4.58 -16.37 -5.21
N PHE A 89 -5.66 -16.04 -4.50
CA PHE A 89 -6.43 -14.81 -4.73
C PHE A 89 -6.26 -13.82 -3.57
N PRO A 90 -5.41 -12.80 -3.71
CA PRO A 90 -5.13 -11.86 -2.63
C PRO A 90 -6.19 -10.74 -2.60
N GLY A 91 -7.41 -11.06 -2.20
CA GLY A 91 -8.54 -10.12 -2.19
C GLY A 91 -8.28 -8.82 -1.42
N ALA A 92 -7.45 -8.87 -0.36
CA ALA A 92 -7.05 -7.67 0.38
C ALA A 92 -6.29 -6.65 -0.47
N LEU A 93 -5.42 -7.10 -1.38
CA LEU A 93 -4.65 -6.21 -2.27
C LEU A 93 -5.56 -5.45 -3.23
N LEU A 94 -6.64 -6.09 -3.71
CA LEU A 94 -7.64 -5.43 -4.54
C LEU A 94 -8.39 -4.34 -3.77
N VAL A 95 -8.72 -4.59 -2.50
CA VAL A 95 -9.36 -3.59 -1.63
C VAL A 95 -8.42 -2.41 -1.39
N TYR A 96 -7.13 -2.66 -1.14
CA TYR A 96 -6.14 -1.60 -0.99
C TYR A 96 -5.95 -0.80 -2.27
N ALA A 97 -5.90 -1.47 -3.43
CA ALA A 97 -5.82 -0.80 -4.72
C ALA A 97 -7.04 0.09 -4.97
N ALA A 98 -8.26 -0.41 -4.72
CA ALA A 98 -9.49 0.37 -4.86
C ALA A 98 -9.49 1.59 -3.92
N GLY A 99 -9.06 1.41 -2.66
CA GLY A 99 -8.90 2.50 -1.70
C GLY A 99 -7.90 3.55 -2.16
N THR A 100 -6.74 3.13 -2.69
CA THR A 100 -5.71 4.04 -3.19
C THR A 100 -6.23 4.87 -4.38
N VAL A 101 -6.92 4.24 -5.34
CA VAL A 101 -7.56 4.93 -6.47
C VAL A 101 -8.60 5.94 -5.97
N PHE A 102 -9.47 5.53 -5.04
CA PHE A 102 -10.48 6.40 -4.47
C PHE A 102 -9.85 7.64 -3.82
N VAL A 103 -8.79 7.46 -3.03
CA VAL A 103 -8.10 8.54 -2.35
C VAL A 103 -7.40 9.45 -3.37
N MET A 104 -6.70 8.90 -4.37
CA MET A 104 -6.06 9.70 -5.43
C MET A 104 -7.04 10.53 -6.28
N ALA A 105 -8.26 10.02 -6.47
CA ALA A 105 -9.31 10.73 -7.20
C ALA A 105 -9.93 11.88 -6.40
N HIS A 106 -10.04 11.75 -5.07
CA HIS A 106 -10.77 12.70 -4.21
C HIS A 106 -9.89 13.53 -3.26
N GLY A 107 -8.60 13.20 -3.12
CA GLY A 107 -7.66 13.85 -2.21
C GLY A 107 -7.46 15.36 -2.47
N PRO A 108 -7.34 15.82 -3.73
CA PRO A 108 -7.26 17.25 -4.04
C PRO A 108 -8.55 18.02 -3.75
N ALA A 109 -9.72 17.35 -3.75
CA ALA A 109 -11.02 17.98 -3.58
C ALA A 109 -11.42 18.26 -2.12
N GLN A 110 -10.60 17.81 -1.16
CA GLN A 110 -10.87 17.92 0.29
C GLN A 110 -9.80 18.69 1.05
N GLY A 111 -8.82 19.26 0.32
CA GLY A 111 -7.75 20.11 0.86
C GLY A 111 -8.12 21.59 0.81
#